data_AF-A0AA88R1E9-F1
#
_entry.id   AF-A0AA88R1E9-F1
#
_cell.length_a   1.000
_cell.length_b   1.000
_cell.length_c   1.000
_cell.angle_alpha   90.00
_cell.angle_beta   90.00
_cell.angle_gamma   90.00
#
_symmetry.space_group_name_H-M   'P 1'
#
loop_
_entity.id
_entity.type
_entity.pdbx_description
1 polymer ?
#
loop_
_entity_poly.entity_id
_entity_poly.type
_entity_poly.pdbx_seq_one_letter_code
_entity_poly.pdbx_strand_id
1 'polypeptide(L)'
;MTSIKVLAQSSALNSLPSSYAYSTNHQVATASDPDGSLPVIDFSLLTSGNPDHQAKVVHDLGKACEEWGFFLVVNHGMPETLVEKVFNASHEFFNLTEEEKKEFEGKHALDPVRCGTSFHNANKGKFLLWRDYLKVFSHPEFHFPNKPIGFSELAFEYSERTRKVARELLKGISESLGRGYCIND
;
A
#
# COMPACT_ATOMS: atom_id res chain seq x y z
N MET A 1 4.10 -21.02 -10.32
CA MET A 1 4.55 -20.14 -11.44
C MET A 1 5.87 -19.51 -10.99
N THR A 2 6.89 -19.40 -11.84
CA THR A 2 8.19 -18.81 -11.44
C THR A 2 8.01 -17.35 -11.00
N SER A 3 8.62 -16.92 -9.90
CA SER A 3 8.53 -15.54 -9.44
C SER A 3 9.10 -14.54 -10.45
N ILE A 4 8.52 -13.34 -10.50
CA ILE A 4 8.99 -12.27 -11.38
C ILE A 4 10.42 -11.87 -11.05
N LYS A 5 10.77 -11.88 -9.77
CA LYS A 5 12.15 -11.64 -9.33
C LYS A 5 13.13 -12.64 -9.95
N VAL A 6 12.83 -13.94 -9.91
CA VAL A 6 13.68 -14.96 -10.53
C VAL A 6 13.77 -14.76 -12.04
N LEU A 7 12.64 -14.45 -12.70
CA LEU A 7 12.61 -14.16 -14.13
C LEU A 7 13.48 -12.93 -14.48
N ALA A 8 13.38 -11.86 -13.70
CA ALA A 8 14.12 -10.61 -13.89
C ALA A 8 15.63 -10.76 -13.62
N GLN A 9 16.02 -11.67 -12.75
CA GLN A 9 17.42 -11.97 -12.43
C GLN A 9 18.05 -13.00 -13.39
N SER A 10 17.24 -13.64 -14.25
CA SER A 10 17.72 -14.64 -15.20
C SER A 10 18.44 -13.98 -16.37
N SER A 11 19.64 -14.47 -16.68
CA SER A 11 20.39 -14.08 -17.88
C SER A 11 19.74 -14.52 -19.18
N ALA A 12 18.72 -15.38 -19.12
CA ALA A 12 17.95 -15.83 -20.28
C ALA A 12 16.85 -14.83 -20.71
N LEU A 13 16.54 -13.83 -19.89
CA LEU A 13 15.50 -12.84 -20.20
C LEU A 13 16.04 -11.77 -21.15
N ASN A 14 15.92 -12.01 -22.46
CA ASN A 14 16.37 -11.07 -23.50
C ASN A 14 15.29 -10.04 -23.92
N SER A 15 14.03 -10.29 -23.56
CA SER A 15 12.90 -9.40 -23.85
C SER A 15 11.72 -9.71 -22.93
N LEU A 16 10.86 -8.72 -22.65
CA LEU A 16 9.65 -8.91 -21.85
C LEU A 16 8.71 -9.93 -22.52
N PRO A 17 8.23 -10.98 -21.83
CA PRO A 17 7.30 -11.94 -22.42
C PRO A 17 5.98 -11.26 -22.78
N SER A 18 5.35 -11.69 -23.87
CA SER A 18 4.10 -11.09 -24.39
C SER A 18 2.95 -11.13 -23.39
N SER A 19 2.94 -12.12 -22.48
CA SER A 19 2.00 -12.19 -21.37
C SER A 19 2.11 -11.02 -20.38
N TYR A 20 3.20 -10.25 -20.39
CA TYR A 20 3.40 -9.05 -19.56
C TYR A 20 3.39 -7.77 -20.40
N ALA A 21 3.36 -7.89 -21.73
CA ALA A 21 3.35 -6.76 -22.63
C ALA A 21 1.95 -6.12 -22.66
N TYR A 22 1.86 -4.88 -22.17
CA TYR A 22 0.67 -4.08 -22.29
C TYR A 22 0.66 -3.41 -23.67
N SER A 23 -0.32 -3.75 -24.52
CA SER A 23 -0.50 -3.14 -25.83
C SER A 23 -1.74 -2.24 -25.82
N THR A 24 -1.53 -0.92 -25.76
CA THR A 24 -2.59 0.08 -25.93
C THR A 24 -2.81 0.35 -27.40
N ASN A 25 -3.96 -0.07 -27.94
CA ASN A 25 -4.46 0.41 -29.24
C ASN A 25 -5.20 1.76 -29.13
N HIS A 26 -5.14 2.42 -27.97
CA HIS A 26 -5.71 3.74 -27.75
C HIS A 26 -4.60 4.70 -27.39
N GLN A 27 -4.61 5.86 -28.07
CA GLN A 27 -3.80 7.04 -27.84
C GLN A 27 -3.38 7.10 -26.38
N VAL A 28 -2.08 6.94 -26.14
CA VAL A 28 -1.47 7.30 -24.86
C VAL A 28 -1.96 8.72 -24.62
N ALA A 29 -2.89 8.90 -23.67
CA ALA A 29 -3.07 10.21 -23.09
C ALA A 29 -1.67 10.54 -22.59
N THR A 30 -0.97 11.45 -23.29
CA THR A 30 0.18 12.12 -22.73
C THR A 30 -0.27 12.54 -21.36
N ALA A 31 0.31 11.95 -20.32
CA ALA A 31 0.09 12.43 -18.97
C ALA A 31 0.56 13.88 -18.99
N SER A 32 -0.35 14.79 -19.28
CA SER A 32 -0.24 16.16 -18.86
C SER A 32 -0.32 16.02 -17.35
N ASP A 33 0.85 15.87 -16.72
CA ASP A 33 0.98 16.12 -15.30
C ASP A 33 0.26 17.45 -15.07
N PRO A 34 -0.80 17.49 -14.25
CA PRO A 34 -1.27 18.78 -13.80
C PRO A 34 -0.05 19.49 -13.23
N ASP A 35 0.16 20.75 -13.60
CA ASP A 35 1.30 21.61 -13.22
C ASP A 35 1.36 21.89 -11.69
N GLY A 36 0.73 21.03 -10.88
CA GLY A 36 0.61 21.11 -9.44
C GLY A 36 1.32 19.93 -8.76
N SER A 37 2.05 20.24 -7.69
CA SER A 37 2.54 19.25 -6.74
C SER A 37 1.37 18.58 -6.02
N LEU A 38 1.50 17.27 -5.74
CA LEU A 38 0.56 16.54 -4.88
C LEU A 38 0.29 17.31 -3.58
N PRO A 39 -0.98 17.38 -3.12
CA PRO A 39 -1.28 17.96 -1.82
C PRO A 39 -0.50 17.26 -0.70
N VAL A 40 0.07 18.03 0.22
CA VAL A 40 0.79 17.53 1.39
C VAL A 40 0.01 17.90 2.64
N ILE A 41 -0.37 16.90 3.43
CA ILE A 41 -1.12 17.03 4.67
C ILE A 41 -0.17 16.86 5.86
N ASP A 42 -0.06 17.88 6.70
CA ASP A 42 0.64 17.78 7.98
C ASP A 42 -0.28 17.13 9.03
N PHE A 43 -0.02 15.86 9.33
CA PHE A 43 -0.81 15.10 10.27
C PHE A 43 -0.72 15.63 11.71
N SER A 44 0.42 16.22 12.09
CA SER A 44 0.60 16.73 13.45
C SER A 44 -0.35 17.87 13.78
N LEU A 45 -0.73 18.66 12.77
CA LEU A 45 -1.72 19.74 12.89
C LEU A 45 -3.14 19.21 13.10
N LEU A 46 -3.49 18.09 12.45
CA LEU A 46 -4.77 17.40 12.63
C LEU A 46 -4.95 16.88 14.07
N THR A 47 -3.87 16.41 14.69
CA THR A 47 -3.89 15.88 16.06
C THR A 47 -3.42 16.89 17.12
N SER A 48 -3.25 18.16 16.76
CA SER A 48 -2.63 19.17 17.63
C SER A 48 -3.48 19.61 18.83
N GLY A 49 -4.79 19.36 18.80
CA GLY A 49 -5.75 19.86 19.79
C GLY A 49 -6.04 21.36 19.67
N ASN A 50 -5.43 22.06 18.70
CA ASN A 50 -5.75 23.44 18.37
C ASN A 50 -6.89 23.47 17.31
N PRO A 51 -8.06 24.04 17.64
CA PRO A 51 -9.21 24.07 16.72
C PRO A 51 -8.92 24.72 15.36
N ASP A 52 -8.10 25.77 15.33
CA ASP A 52 -7.80 26.50 14.08
C ASP A 52 -6.90 25.67 13.15
N HIS A 53 -5.88 25.00 13.72
CA HIS A 53 -5.04 24.06 12.98
C HIS A 53 -5.85 22.90 12.44
N GLN A 54 -6.72 22.33 13.27
CA GLN A 54 -7.59 21.21 12.90
C GLN A 54 -8.55 21.61 11.78
N ALA A 55 -9.25 22.73 11.92
CA ALA A 55 -10.17 23.23 10.90
C ALA A 55 -9.48 23.46 9.55
N LYS A 56 -8.26 24.03 9.57
CA LYS A 56 -7.46 24.20 8.34
C LYS A 56 -7.13 22.85 7.69
N VAL A 57 -6.61 21.89 8.45
CA VAL A 57 -6.24 20.58 7.88
C VAL A 57 -7.45 19.79 7.41
N VAL A 58 -8.59 19.88 8.11
CA VAL A 58 -9.87 19.30 7.68
C VAL A 58 -10.29 19.85 6.33
N HIS A 59 -10.22 21.17 6.15
CA HIS A 59 -10.50 21.81 4.86
C HIS A 59 -9.52 21.35 3.76
N ASP A 60 -8.22 21.30 4.06
CA ASP A 60 -7.19 20.88 3.10
C ASP A 60 -7.35 19.39 2.71
N LEU A 61 -7.76 18.52 3.65
CA LEU A 61 -8.12 17.12 3.39
C LEU A 61 -9.31 17.02 2.45
N GLY A 62 -10.38 17.77 2.71
CA GLY A 62 -11.57 17.80 1.85
C GLY A 62 -11.22 18.18 0.41
N LYS A 63 -10.46 19.27 0.25
CA LYS A 63 -9.96 19.71 -1.07
C LYS A 63 -9.08 18.66 -1.75
N ALA A 64 -8.14 18.07 -1.04
CA ALA A 64 -7.27 17.04 -1.61
C ALA A 64 -8.08 15.81 -2.07
N CYS A 65 -9.07 15.39 -1.28
CA CYS A 65 -9.98 14.30 -1.67
C CYS A 65 -10.85 14.65 -2.89
N GLU A 66 -11.35 15.88 -2.98
CA GLU A 66 -12.23 16.32 -4.07
C GLU A 66 -11.48 16.57 -5.38
N GLU A 67 -10.37 17.31 -5.32
CA GLU A 67 -9.64 17.77 -6.51
C GLU A 67 -8.66 16.70 -7.05
N TRP A 68 -8.07 15.89 -6.16
CA TRP A 68 -7.02 14.92 -6.53
C TRP A 68 -7.43 13.47 -6.29
N GLY A 69 -8.13 13.18 -5.19
CA GLY A 69 -8.40 11.82 -4.72
C GLY A 69 -7.18 11.12 -4.11
N PHE A 70 -6.06 11.83 -3.96
CA PHE A 70 -4.83 11.36 -3.32
C PHE A 70 -4.02 12.53 -2.74
N PHE A 71 -3.22 12.26 -1.71
CA PHE A 71 -2.36 13.23 -1.04
C PHE A 71 -1.20 12.52 -0.33
N LEU A 72 -0.14 13.28 -0.03
CA LEU A 72 0.96 12.86 0.83
C LEU A 72 0.68 13.26 2.27
N VAL A 73 1.19 12.47 3.22
CA VAL A 73 1.06 12.76 4.65
C VAL A 73 2.47 12.89 5.24
N VAL A 74 2.71 13.98 5.98
CA VAL A 74 3.96 14.22 6.71
C VAL A 74 3.67 14.38 8.20
N ASN A 75 4.72 14.29 9.04
CA ASN A 75 4.61 14.41 10.49
C ASN A 75 3.57 13.44 11.11
N HIS A 76 3.41 12.25 10.52
CA HIS A 76 2.43 11.23 10.93
C HIS A 76 2.81 10.48 12.22
N GLY A 77 3.94 10.82 12.85
CA GLY A 77 4.36 10.25 14.14
C GLY A 77 4.81 8.80 14.10
N MET A 78 5.05 8.24 12.90
CA MET A 78 5.60 6.90 12.76
C MET A 78 7.12 6.96 12.86
N PRO A 79 7.77 6.19 13.75
CA PRO A 79 9.22 6.19 13.85
C PRO A 79 9.85 5.73 12.54
N GLU A 80 10.76 6.52 11.97
CA GLU A 80 11.49 6.18 10.74
C GLU A 80 12.20 4.83 10.88
N THR A 81 12.77 4.55 12.05
CA THR A 81 13.43 3.27 12.34
C THR A 81 12.48 2.06 12.27
N LEU A 82 11.19 2.22 12.57
CA LEU A 82 10.20 1.15 12.42
C LEU A 82 9.89 0.93 10.94
N VAL A 83 9.71 2.01 10.18
CA VAL A 83 9.48 1.98 8.72
C VAL A 83 10.62 1.23 8.04
N GLU A 84 11.87 1.63 8.31
CA GLU A 84 13.08 0.98 7.78
C GLU A 84 13.14 -0.51 8.12
N LYS A 85 12.88 -0.89 9.37
CA LYS A 85 12.88 -2.30 9.79
C LYS A 85 11.83 -3.13 9.05
N VAL A 86 10.63 -2.60 8.84
CA VAL A 86 9.57 -3.29 8.09
C VAL A 86 9.96 -3.45 6.62
N PHE A 87 10.53 -2.41 5.99
CA PHE A 87 11.03 -2.51 4.62
C PHE A 87 12.16 -3.54 4.50
N ASN A 88 13.12 -3.54 5.43
CA ASN A 88 14.23 -4.50 5.45
C ASN A 88 13.71 -5.94 5.63
N ALA A 89 12.81 -6.19 6.58
CA ALA A 89 12.21 -7.50 6.79
C ALA A 89 11.36 -7.94 5.57
N SER A 90 10.72 -7.01 4.87
CA SER A 90 10.04 -7.29 3.59
C SER A 90 11.03 -7.70 2.51
N HIS A 91 12.17 -7.00 2.38
CA HIS A 91 13.24 -7.39 1.46
C HIS A 91 13.79 -8.79 1.78
N GLU A 92 14.02 -9.09 3.06
CA GLU A 92 14.42 -10.42 3.52
C GLU A 92 13.38 -11.49 3.16
N PHE A 93 12.09 -11.24 3.38
CA PHE A 93 11.01 -12.14 2.97
C PHE A 93 11.07 -12.46 1.47
N PHE A 94 11.22 -11.45 0.60
CA PHE A 94 11.30 -11.69 -0.85
C PHE A 94 12.65 -12.28 -1.29
N ASN A 95 13.68 -12.26 -0.43
CA ASN A 95 14.96 -12.95 -0.60
C ASN A 95 14.94 -14.42 -0.13
N LEU A 96 13.92 -14.87 0.58
CA LEU A 96 13.72 -16.28 0.90
C LEU A 96 13.68 -17.12 -0.39
N THR A 97 14.01 -18.41 -0.23
CA THR A 97 13.92 -19.38 -1.34
C THR A 97 12.48 -19.50 -1.84
N GLU A 98 12.31 -19.95 -3.09
CA GLU A 98 10.97 -20.20 -3.64
C GLU A 98 10.24 -21.29 -2.82
N GLU A 99 10.98 -22.26 -2.28
CA GLU A 99 10.47 -23.33 -1.41
C GLU A 99 9.90 -22.78 -0.10
N GLU A 100 10.61 -21.86 0.56
CA GLU A 100 10.12 -21.22 1.78
C GLU A 100 8.92 -20.31 1.49
N LYS A 101 8.93 -19.59 0.36
CA LYS A 101 7.80 -18.71 -0.02
C LYS A 101 6.55 -19.50 -0.41
N LYS A 102 6.69 -20.72 -0.94
CA LYS A 102 5.56 -21.63 -1.27
C LYS A 102 4.75 -22.02 -0.03
N GLU A 103 5.32 -21.98 1.17
CA GLU A 103 4.57 -22.20 2.42
C GLU A 103 3.43 -21.18 2.61
N PHE A 104 3.58 -19.99 2.01
CA PHE A 104 2.59 -18.92 2.05
C PHE A 104 1.82 -18.77 0.72
N GLU A 105 1.92 -19.73 -0.20
CA GLU A 105 1.15 -19.71 -1.44
C GLU A 105 -0.34 -19.91 -1.13
N GLY A 106 -1.12 -18.83 -1.22
CA GLY A 106 -2.56 -18.87 -0.97
C GLY A 106 -3.29 -19.65 -2.07
N LYS A 107 -4.16 -20.57 -1.67
CA LYS A 107 -5.01 -21.43 -2.52
C LYS A 107 -6.27 -20.69 -2.97
N HIS A 108 -6.81 -19.83 -2.13
CA HIS A 108 -8.01 -19.03 -2.41
C HIS A 108 -7.71 -17.53 -2.35
N ALA A 109 -8.52 -16.74 -3.06
CA ALA A 109 -8.34 -15.29 -3.13
C ALA A 109 -8.51 -14.59 -1.76
N LEU A 110 -9.27 -15.21 -0.86
CA LEU A 110 -9.59 -14.70 0.48
C LEU A 110 -8.72 -15.32 1.58
N ASP A 111 -7.70 -16.12 1.23
CA ASP A 111 -6.77 -16.63 2.24
C ASP A 111 -6.11 -15.46 2.98
N PRO A 112 -6.06 -15.49 4.33
CA PRO A 112 -5.58 -14.35 5.12
C PRO A 112 -4.12 -13.99 4.85
N VAL A 113 -3.27 -14.98 4.51
CA VAL A 113 -1.89 -14.79 4.08
C VAL A 113 -1.72 -15.42 2.70
N ARG A 114 -1.19 -14.63 1.76
CA ARG A 114 -0.96 -15.09 0.39
C ARG A 114 0.25 -14.42 -0.24
N CYS A 115 1.31 -15.18 -0.40
CA CYS A 115 2.42 -14.89 -1.30
C CYS A 115 2.07 -15.36 -2.72
N GLY A 116 2.49 -14.61 -3.73
CA GLY A 116 2.27 -14.99 -5.12
C GLY A 116 3.08 -14.16 -6.10
N THR A 117 3.08 -14.64 -7.35
CA THR A 117 3.68 -13.94 -8.50
C THR A 117 2.60 -13.64 -9.51
N SER A 118 2.66 -12.43 -10.05
CA SER A 118 1.73 -11.95 -11.08
C SER A 118 0.26 -11.97 -10.62
N PHE A 119 -0.59 -11.18 -11.26
CA PHE A 119 -2.03 -11.27 -11.06
C PHE A 119 -2.72 -10.88 -12.37
N HIS A 120 -3.84 -11.54 -12.68
CA HIS A 120 -4.65 -11.19 -13.84
C HIS A 120 -5.34 -9.85 -13.55
N ASN A 121 -5.21 -8.88 -14.44
CA ASN A 121 -5.97 -7.65 -14.31
C ASN A 121 -7.47 -7.95 -14.50
N ALA A 122 -8.29 -7.64 -13.50
CA ALA A 122 -9.73 -7.94 -13.48
C ALA A 122 -10.51 -7.23 -14.60
N ASN A 123 -9.97 -6.13 -15.15
CA ASN A 123 -10.56 -5.43 -16.27
C ASN A 123 -9.95 -5.86 -17.61
N LYS A 124 -10.55 -6.87 -18.25
CA LYS A 124 -10.46 -7.17 -19.70
C LYS A 124 -9.05 -7.32 -20.32
N GLY A 125 -7.99 -7.58 -19.55
CA GLY A 125 -6.61 -7.62 -20.06
C GLY A 125 -5.97 -8.99 -19.98
N LYS A 126 -5.63 -9.60 -21.13
CA LYS A 126 -4.84 -10.84 -21.30
C LYS A 126 -3.36 -10.66 -20.91
N PHE A 127 -3.07 -9.90 -19.86
CA PHE A 127 -1.70 -9.66 -19.43
C PHE A 127 -1.56 -9.77 -17.90
N LEU A 128 -0.38 -10.18 -17.50
CA LEU A 128 0.06 -10.41 -16.13
C LEU A 128 0.79 -9.15 -15.65
N LEU A 129 0.60 -8.82 -14.36
CA LEU A 129 1.39 -7.78 -13.72
C LEU A 129 2.83 -8.26 -13.48
N TRP A 130 3.81 -7.43 -13.81
CA TRP A 130 5.22 -7.66 -13.49
C TRP A 130 5.50 -7.37 -12.02
N ARG A 131 4.98 -8.21 -11.12
CA ARG A 131 5.20 -8.10 -9.68
C ARG A 131 5.18 -9.46 -8.98
N ASP A 132 5.93 -9.55 -7.89
CA ASP A 132 5.68 -10.49 -6.81
C ASP A 132 4.97 -9.76 -5.67
N TYR A 133 4.18 -10.47 -4.88
CA TYR A 133 3.43 -9.83 -3.80
C TYR A 133 3.27 -10.75 -2.58
N LEU A 134 3.12 -10.11 -1.43
CA LEU A 134 2.63 -10.69 -0.19
C LEU A 134 1.37 -9.91 0.20
N LYS A 135 0.23 -10.61 0.27
CA LYS A 135 -1.04 -10.08 0.76
C LYS A 135 -1.27 -10.66 2.16
N VAL A 136 -1.67 -9.80 3.08
CA VAL A 136 -2.01 -10.17 4.46
C VAL A 136 -3.30 -9.49 4.89
N PHE A 137 -4.04 -10.12 5.80
CA PHE A 137 -5.11 -9.48 6.57
C PHE A 137 -4.53 -9.04 7.90
N SER A 138 -4.45 -7.73 8.12
CA SER A 138 -3.93 -7.15 9.37
C SER A 138 -5.02 -6.76 10.36
N HIS A 139 -6.30 -6.74 9.93
CA HIS A 139 -7.44 -6.35 10.74
C HIS A 139 -8.74 -6.93 10.14
N PRO A 140 -9.77 -7.32 10.92
CA PRO A 140 -9.86 -7.30 12.40
C PRO A 140 -8.92 -8.28 13.09
N GLU A 141 -8.62 -9.40 12.45
CA GLU A 141 -7.63 -10.37 12.92
C GLU A 141 -6.30 -10.13 12.20
N PHE A 142 -5.20 -10.28 12.95
CA PHE A 142 -3.86 -10.14 12.41
C PHE A 142 -3.30 -11.49 11.95
N HIS A 143 -3.13 -11.62 10.64
CA HIS A 143 -2.60 -12.80 9.96
C HIS A 143 -1.35 -12.41 9.19
N PHE A 144 -0.20 -12.99 9.52
CA PHE A 144 1.08 -12.60 8.93
C PHE A 144 2.06 -13.78 8.85
N PRO A 145 2.97 -13.82 7.85
CA PRO A 145 4.03 -14.82 7.81
C PRO A 145 4.89 -14.86 9.08
N ASN A 146 5.29 -16.05 9.50
CA ASN A 146 6.25 -16.26 10.59
C ASN A 146 7.73 -16.21 10.11
N LYS A 147 7.94 -15.88 8.83
CA LYS A 147 9.26 -15.76 8.19
C LYS A 147 9.40 -14.38 7.53
N PRO A 148 10.60 -13.77 7.54
CA PRO A 148 11.70 -14.11 8.44
C PRO A 148 11.29 -13.90 9.92
N ILE A 149 12.06 -14.46 10.84
CA ILE A 149 11.81 -14.34 12.28
C ILE A 149 11.79 -12.85 12.65
N GLY A 150 10.79 -12.42 13.42
CA GLY A 150 10.63 -11.01 13.82
C GLY A 150 9.80 -10.16 12.85
N PHE A 151 9.52 -10.64 11.63
CA PHE A 151 8.78 -9.85 10.64
C PHE A 151 7.32 -9.63 11.07
N SER A 152 6.68 -10.65 11.65
CA SER A 152 5.30 -10.58 12.14
C SER A 152 5.12 -9.53 13.24
N GLU A 153 6.05 -9.47 14.19
CA GLU A 153 6.02 -8.54 15.31
C GLU A 153 6.22 -7.09 14.84
N LEU A 154 7.17 -6.86 13.92
CA LEU A 154 7.39 -5.55 13.30
C LEU A 154 6.17 -5.11 12.50
N ALA A 155 5.60 -6.00 11.69
CA ALA A 155 4.42 -5.72 10.90
C ALA A 155 3.18 -5.47 11.76
N PHE A 156 3.05 -6.14 12.90
CA PHE A 156 1.97 -5.90 13.87
C PHE A 156 2.04 -4.47 14.41
N GLU A 157 3.20 -4.07 14.96
CA GLU A 157 3.39 -2.70 15.47
C GLU A 157 3.12 -1.65 14.37
N TYR A 158 3.67 -1.88 13.18
CA TYR A 158 3.48 -0.99 12.03
C TYR A 158 2.01 -0.89 11.62
N SER A 159 1.26 -2.01 11.62
CA SER A 159 -0.15 -2.04 11.27
C SER A 159 -1.01 -1.27 12.29
N GLU A 160 -0.73 -1.42 13.58
CA GLU A 160 -1.44 -0.71 14.65
C GLU A 160 -1.22 0.81 14.56
N ARG A 161 0.02 1.24 14.31
CA ARG A 161 0.33 2.67 14.11
C ARG A 161 -0.32 3.22 12.83
N THR A 162 -0.23 2.48 11.73
CA THR A 162 -0.87 2.86 10.45
C THR A 162 -2.38 3.00 10.61
N ARG A 163 -3.02 2.07 11.33
CA ARG A 163 -4.47 2.10 11.59
C ARG A 163 -4.87 3.33 12.41
N LYS A 164 -4.06 3.75 13.40
CA LYS A 164 -4.29 5.00 14.15
C LYS A 164 -4.23 6.23 13.24
N VAL A 165 -3.20 6.34 12.39
CA VAL A 165 -3.08 7.42 11.41
C VAL A 165 -4.28 7.43 10.46
N ALA A 166 -4.65 6.26 9.91
CA ALA A 166 -5.78 6.14 9.01
C ALA A 166 -7.11 6.56 9.67
N ARG A 167 -7.33 6.24 10.95
CA ARG A 167 -8.54 6.64 11.69
C ARG A 167 -8.65 8.14 11.88
N GLU A 168 -7.56 8.82 12.21
CA GLU A 168 -7.55 10.29 12.32
C GLU A 168 -7.67 10.97 10.94
N LEU A 169 -7.10 10.40 9.88
CA LEU A 169 -7.31 10.93 8.53
C LEU A 169 -8.77 10.78 8.09
N LEU A 170 -9.35 9.58 8.29
CA LEU A 170 -10.79 9.37 8.08
C LEU A 170 -11.63 10.32 8.93
N LYS A 171 -11.08 10.75 10.08
CA LYS A 171 -11.73 11.75 10.91
C LYS A 171 -11.88 13.07 10.23
N GLY A 172 -10.75 13.63 9.83
CA GLY A 172 -10.72 14.90 9.14
C GLY A 172 -11.53 14.86 7.84
N ILE A 173 -11.46 13.75 7.10
CA ILE A 173 -12.26 13.58 5.87
C ILE A 173 -13.76 13.58 6.19
N SER A 174 -14.23 12.83 7.20
CA SER A 174 -15.66 12.85 7.58
C SER A 174 -16.15 14.24 7.98
N GLU A 175 -15.35 14.95 8.78
CA GLU A 175 -15.64 16.32 9.21
C GLU A 175 -15.69 17.29 8.02
N SER A 176 -14.80 17.13 7.03
CA SER A 176 -14.80 17.96 5.81
C SER A 176 -16.07 17.80 4.97
N LEU A 177 -16.75 16.66 5.08
CA LEU A 177 -18.02 16.37 4.42
C LEU A 177 -19.24 16.89 5.22
N GLY A 178 -19.02 17.64 6.30
CA GLY A 178 -20.08 18.13 7.18
C GLY A 178 -20.76 17.03 8.01
N ARG A 179 -20.14 15.84 8.12
CA ARG A 179 -20.66 14.72 8.92
C ARG A 179 -19.96 14.69 10.27
N GLY A 180 -20.72 14.95 11.34
CA GLY A 180 -20.31 14.62 12.71
C GLY A 180 -20.03 13.11 12.85
N TYR A 181 -19.05 12.76 13.68
CA TYR A 181 -18.42 11.44 13.76
C TYR A 181 -19.40 10.26 13.91
N CYS A 182 -19.27 9.25 13.03
CA CYS A 182 -19.95 7.96 13.13
C CYS A 182 -18.95 6.83 12.81
N ILE A 183 -17.95 6.63 13.66
CA ILE A 183 -17.15 5.39 13.66
C ILE A 183 -17.25 4.83 15.07
N ASN A 184 -18.15 3.87 15.26
CA ASN A 184 -18.20 3.08 16.49
C ASN A 184 -17.04 2.09 16.50
N ASP A 185 -16.40 1.95 17.65
CA ASP A 185 -15.28 1.03 17.92
C ASP A 185 -15.64 -0.44 17.69
#